data_AF-A0A938D5R1-F1
#
_entry.id   AF-A0A938D5R1-F1
#
_cell.length_a   1.000
_cell.length_b   1.000
_cell.length_c   1.000
_cell.angle_alpha   90.00
_cell.angle_beta   90.00
_cell.angle_gamma   90.00
#
_symmetry.space_group_name_H-M   'P 1'
#
loop_
_entity.id
_entity.type
_entity.pdbx_description
1 polymer ?
#
loop_
_entity_poly.entity_id
_entity_poly.type
_entity_poly.pdbx_seq_one_letter_code
_entity_poly.pdbx_strand_id
1 'polypeptide(L)'
;MTDAILAEILLPTIELRDDLPFWTKTVGMRLENIFPADNPSVASLSGHGLRVRIDKSATVSPGKIRILTDDPTRFAGGQNRLTAPNGTEIEVVPLTPRLEQPATLHEYGVRRLKDSAPWVIGRAGMHYRDLIPSRLGGSIIASHIRIPDGGPVPDMVHYHTVGFQLIYCYKGWVDVLYEDQGTEMMRLSAGDCVIQPPEIRHRVCHASPNIEVIEIGVPAEHITTIDHNMTLPNGFGDPAREWQGQRFVHHVKDKAVWQPFRVPGFVARDTGIAAGTKGVANIQVARFDGGTPPATLHDTDIHFTFVLEGSMTLRAKGQPDKDLSAGDAFVIPPGMAAQYADCSADLELLEATLPAGFTTTVTTL
;
A
#
# COMPACT_ATOMS: atom_id res chain seq x y z
N MET A 1 -10.03 25.20 38.26
CA MET A 1 -10.40 23.81 37.97
C MET A 1 -9.81 23.51 36.61
N THR A 2 -9.04 22.44 36.48
CA THR A 2 -8.51 22.05 35.19
C THR A 2 -9.63 21.42 34.37
N ASP A 3 -9.93 21.94 33.18
CA ASP A 3 -10.84 21.30 32.21
C ASP A 3 -10.23 20.03 31.58
N ALA A 4 -9.25 19.43 32.26
CA ALA A 4 -8.53 18.27 31.79
C ALA A 4 -9.42 17.04 31.90
N ILE A 5 -9.79 16.49 30.75
CA ILE A 5 -10.45 15.19 30.65
C ILE A 5 -9.35 14.15 30.44
N LEU A 6 -9.22 13.21 31.37
CA LEU A 6 -8.22 12.14 31.35
C LEU A 6 -8.91 10.79 31.38
N ALA A 7 -8.38 9.83 30.62
CA ALA A 7 -8.71 8.42 30.74
C ALA A 7 -7.52 7.66 31.34
N GLU A 8 -7.79 6.53 32.00
CA GLU A 8 -6.76 5.61 32.48
C GLU A 8 -7.19 4.16 32.32
N ILE A 9 -6.21 3.26 32.15
CA ILE A 9 -6.43 1.81 32.13
C ILE A 9 -6.38 1.29 33.56
N LEU A 10 -7.44 0.62 34.00
CA LEU A 10 -7.47 -0.11 35.27
C LEU A 10 -6.82 -1.48 35.11
N LEU A 11 -5.82 -1.78 35.92
CA LEU A 11 -5.11 -3.05 35.98
C LEU A 11 -5.15 -3.61 37.41
N PRO A 12 -5.16 -4.95 37.59
CA PRO A 12 -5.12 -5.54 38.91
C PRO A 12 -3.73 -5.38 39.53
N THR A 13 -3.61 -5.52 40.85
CA THR A 13 -2.34 -5.80 41.53
C THR A 13 -2.58 -6.76 42.69
N ILE A 14 -1.64 -7.66 42.94
CA ILE A 14 -1.68 -8.52 44.13
C ILE A 14 -0.94 -7.80 45.28
N GLU A 15 0.23 -7.25 44.98
CA GLU A 15 1.08 -6.51 45.90
C GLU A 15 1.68 -5.28 45.23
N LEU A 16 1.23 -4.09 45.66
CA LEU A 16 1.60 -2.83 45.04
C LEU A 16 3.11 -2.55 45.17
N ARG A 17 3.73 -3.00 46.26
CA ARG A 17 5.17 -2.82 46.50
C ARG A 17 6.04 -3.54 45.48
N ASP A 18 5.55 -4.64 44.92
CA ASP A 18 6.26 -5.42 43.91
C ASP A 18 6.10 -4.78 42.52
N ASP A 19 4.90 -4.27 42.22
CA ASP A 19 4.59 -3.62 40.95
C ASP A 19 5.25 -2.24 40.78
N LEU A 20 5.32 -1.43 41.85
CA LEU A 20 5.79 -0.04 41.75
C LEU A 20 7.21 0.11 41.16
N PRO A 21 8.22 -0.68 41.58
CA PRO A 21 9.55 -0.65 40.95
C PRO A 21 9.50 -1.00 39.46
N PHE A 22 8.67 -1.97 39.06
CA PHE A 22 8.51 -2.32 37.65
C PHE A 22 8.00 -1.11 36.85
N TRP A 23 6.89 -0.50 37.28
CA TRP A 23 6.30 0.61 36.54
C TRP A 23 7.18 1.87 36.55
N THR A 24 7.80 2.20 37.69
CA THR A 24 8.55 3.46 37.85
C THR A 24 9.99 3.39 37.35
N LYS A 25 10.67 2.25 37.49
CA LYS A 25 12.09 2.10 37.13
C LYS A 25 12.29 1.34 35.83
N THR A 26 11.57 0.24 35.64
CA THR A 26 11.72 -0.59 34.43
C THR A 26 11.00 0.04 33.24
N VAL A 27 9.70 0.35 33.39
CA VAL A 27 8.89 1.01 32.35
C VAL A 27 9.17 2.52 32.32
N GLY A 28 9.59 3.11 33.45
CA GLY A 28 9.93 4.54 33.51
C GLY A 28 8.71 5.47 33.59
N MET A 29 7.57 4.99 34.08
CA MET A 29 6.38 5.82 34.30
C MET A 29 6.52 6.65 35.58
N ARG A 30 5.91 7.84 35.58
CA ARG A 30 5.85 8.72 36.74
C ARG A 30 4.68 8.30 37.62
N LEU A 31 4.93 8.13 38.92
CA LEU A 31 3.88 7.97 39.92
C LEU A 31 3.15 9.32 40.11
N GLU A 32 1.83 9.32 39.92
CA GLU A 32 1.00 10.51 40.02
C GLU A 32 0.34 10.61 41.39
N ASN A 33 -0.20 9.50 41.88
CA ASN A 33 -0.79 9.40 43.20
C ASN A 33 -0.77 7.96 43.71
N ILE A 34 -0.88 7.83 45.02
CA ILE A 34 -0.93 6.55 45.72
C ILE A 34 -1.96 6.66 46.86
N PHE A 35 -2.73 5.59 47.06
CA PHE A 35 -3.84 5.59 48.02
C PHE A 35 -4.09 4.20 48.62
N PRO A 36 -4.53 4.11 49.89
CA PRO A 36 -4.40 5.15 50.92
C PRO A 36 -2.92 5.36 51.31
N ALA A 37 -2.61 6.45 52.01
CA ALA A 37 -1.21 6.82 52.28
C ALA A 37 -0.52 5.91 53.32
N ASP A 38 -1.28 5.35 54.25
CA ASP A 38 -0.84 4.53 55.38
C ASP A 38 -0.75 3.02 55.03
N ASN A 39 -1.62 2.55 54.13
CA ASN A 39 -1.58 1.19 53.59
C ASN A 39 -1.92 1.16 52.09
N PRO A 40 -1.01 1.61 51.21
CA PRO A 40 -1.26 1.70 49.78
C PRO A 40 -1.81 0.42 49.14
N SER A 41 -2.97 0.55 48.51
CA SER A 41 -3.62 -0.51 47.73
C SER A 41 -3.87 -0.10 46.28
N VAL A 42 -3.60 1.15 45.95
CA VAL A 42 -3.84 1.78 44.65
C VAL A 42 -2.68 2.70 44.30
N ALA A 43 -2.24 2.67 43.04
CA ALA A 43 -1.41 3.72 42.47
C ALA A 43 -1.88 4.12 41.06
N SER A 44 -1.81 5.41 40.75
CA SER A 44 -1.98 5.92 39.39
C SER A 44 -0.63 6.39 38.85
N LEU A 45 -0.29 5.99 37.63
CA LEU A 45 0.95 6.31 36.95
C LEU A 45 0.69 6.91 35.57
N SER A 46 1.58 7.78 35.09
CA SER A 46 1.52 8.31 33.73
C SER A 46 2.90 8.29 33.05
N GLY A 47 2.89 8.09 31.73
CA GLY A 47 4.11 8.04 30.92
C GLY A 47 3.82 7.48 29.53
N HIS A 48 4.68 7.79 28.55
CA HIS A 48 4.58 7.23 27.19
C HIS A 48 3.22 7.46 26.51
N GLY A 49 2.54 8.57 26.83
CA GLY A 49 1.20 8.87 26.30
C GLY A 49 0.05 8.07 26.95
N LEU A 50 0.33 7.27 27.98
CA LEU A 50 -0.64 6.43 28.67
C LEU A 50 -0.76 6.78 30.15
N ARG A 51 -1.97 6.60 30.70
CA ARG A 51 -2.23 6.61 32.14
C ARG A 51 -2.73 5.24 32.59
N VAL A 52 -2.16 4.73 33.68
CA VAL A 52 -2.44 3.40 34.23
C VAL A 52 -2.78 3.55 35.71
N ARG A 53 -3.85 2.88 36.14
CA ARG A 53 -4.21 2.71 37.54
C ARG A 53 -4.07 1.24 37.90
N ILE A 54 -3.17 0.94 38.84
CA ILE A 54 -3.04 -0.39 39.45
C ILE A 54 -3.79 -0.40 40.78
N ASP A 55 -4.72 -1.34 40.96
CA ASP A 55 -5.64 -1.36 42.09
C ASP A 55 -5.84 -2.79 42.61
N LYS A 56 -5.61 -3.01 43.91
CA LYS A 56 -5.69 -4.32 44.56
C LYS A 56 -7.11 -4.87 44.62
N SER A 57 -8.11 -4.00 44.54
CA SER A 57 -9.53 -4.36 44.53
C SER A 57 -10.11 -4.55 43.12
N ALA A 58 -9.33 -4.24 42.07
CA ALA A 58 -9.82 -4.35 40.70
C ALA A 58 -10.07 -5.80 40.31
N THR A 59 -11.32 -6.11 39.98
CA THR A 59 -11.76 -7.40 39.44
C THR A 59 -11.66 -7.41 37.92
N VAL A 60 -10.44 -7.23 37.40
CA VAL A 60 -10.13 -7.24 35.96
C VAL A 60 -8.90 -8.11 35.71
N SER A 61 -8.77 -8.66 34.51
CA SER A 61 -7.57 -9.42 34.13
C SER A 61 -6.38 -8.48 33.90
N PRO A 62 -5.14 -8.97 34.06
CA PRO A 62 -3.96 -8.23 33.59
C PRO A 62 -4.07 -7.94 32.09
N GLY A 63 -3.54 -6.79 31.69
CA GLY A 63 -3.60 -6.32 30.31
C GLY A 63 -2.33 -6.63 29.51
N LYS A 64 -2.34 -6.24 28.23
CA LYS A 64 -1.14 -6.13 27.39
C LYS A 64 -1.00 -4.68 26.91
N ILE A 65 0.15 -4.08 27.18
CA ILE A 65 0.49 -2.73 26.72
C ILE A 65 1.62 -2.83 25.71
N ARG A 66 1.43 -2.22 24.54
CA ARG A 66 2.48 -2.07 23.54
C ARG A 66 3.19 -0.73 23.75
N ILE A 67 4.50 -0.76 23.93
CA ILE A 67 5.35 0.44 23.97
C ILE A 67 6.03 0.57 22.62
N LEU A 68 5.75 1.67 21.94
CA LEU A 68 6.25 1.94 20.60
C LEU A 68 7.52 2.80 20.69
N THR A 69 8.66 2.28 20.24
CA THR A 69 9.95 3.00 20.17
C THR A 69 10.85 2.44 19.07
N ASP A 70 11.60 3.31 18.39
CA ASP A 70 12.64 2.88 17.44
C ASP A 70 14.02 2.68 18.10
N ASP A 71 14.14 3.02 19.38
CA ASP A 71 15.33 2.75 20.20
C ASP A 71 14.93 1.87 21.40
N PRO A 72 14.70 0.56 21.18
CA PRO A 72 14.34 -0.36 22.26
C PRO A 72 15.49 -0.49 23.27
N THR A 73 16.75 -0.26 22.88
CA THR A 73 17.92 -0.41 23.77
C THR A 73 17.90 0.55 24.94
N ARG A 74 17.30 1.73 24.76
CA ARG A 74 17.12 2.73 25.82
C ARG A 74 15.87 2.52 26.67
N PHE A 75 15.02 1.56 26.32
CA PHE A 75 13.80 1.24 27.06
C PHE A 75 13.96 -0.10 27.78
N ALA A 76 13.68 -0.12 29.10
CA ALA A 76 13.68 -1.33 29.92
C ALA A 76 14.90 -2.27 29.72
N GLY A 77 16.09 -1.69 29.52
CA GLY A 77 17.34 -2.44 29.31
C GLY A 77 17.41 -3.22 28.00
N GLY A 78 16.65 -2.85 26.97
CA GLY A 78 16.66 -3.50 25.66
C GLY A 78 15.74 -4.72 25.53
N GLN A 79 14.90 -5.00 26.53
CA GLN A 79 13.98 -6.13 26.49
C GLN A 79 12.76 -5.83 25.61
N ASN A 80 12.45 -6.75 24.68
CA ASN A 80 11.28 -6.61 23.79
C ASN A 80 9.98 -7.12 24.41
N ARG A 81 10.05 -7.93 25.47
CA ARG A 81 8.91 -8.46 26.20
C ARG A 81 9.20 -8.47 27.68
N LEU A 82 8.30 -7.93 28.48
CA LEU A 82 8.36 -7.92 29.93
C LEU A 82 7.01 -8.33 30.51
N THR A 83 7.03 -8.88 31.72
CA THR A 83 5.83 -9.17 32.49
C THR A 83 5.95 -8.49 33.84
N ALA A 84 5.00 -7.62 34.15
CA ALA A 84 4.88 -7.00 35.46
C ALA A 84 4.52 -8.07 36.52
N PRO A 85 4.84 -7.86 37.81
CA PRO A 85 4.45 -8.78 38.88
C PRO A 85 2.95 -9.06 38.95
N ASN A 86 2.10 -8.06 38.64
CA ASN A 86 0.65 -8.26 38.50
C ASN A 86 0.21 -9.06 37.27
N GLY A 87 1.14 -9.56 36.44
CA GLY A 87 0.87 -10.31 35.23
C GLY A 87 0.64 -9.47 33.97
N THR A 88 0.72 -8.14 34.04
CA THR A 88 0.55 -7.28 32.85
C THR A 88 1.73 -7.45 31.90
N GLU A 89 1.44 -7.71 30.62
CA GLU A 89 2.47 -7.86 29.60
C GLU A 89 2.84 -6.51 28.98
N ILE A 90 4.14 -6.23 28.87
CA ILE A 90 4.68 -5.12 28.09
C ILE A 90 5.37 -5.70 26.86
N GLU A 91 4.92 -5.30 25.68
CA GLU A 91 5.54 -5.66 24.41
C GLU A 91 6.13 -4.41 23.75
N VAL A 92 7.45 -4.39 23.56
CA VAL A 92 8.14 -3.27 22.92
C VAL A 92 8.21 -3.54 21.43
N VAL A 93 7.70 -2.60 20.65
CA VAL A 93 7.58 -2.70 19.18
C VAL A 93 8.11 -1.41 18.54
N PRO A 94 8.49 -1.44 17.25
CA PRO A 94 8.89 -0.24 16.53
C PRO A 94 7.81 0.86 16.59
N LEU A 95 8.23 2.11 16.74
CA LEU A 95 7.33 3.27 16.67
C LEU A 95 7.05 3.62 15.21
N THR A 96 8.11 3.66 14.40
CA THR A 96 7.98 3.90 12.97
C THR A 96 7.65 2.58 12.28
N PRO A 97 6.54 2.53 11.51
CA PRO A 97 6.25 1.44 10.59
C PRO A 97 7.48 1.04 9.78
N ARG A 98 7.84 -0.25 9.81
CA ARG A 98 8.91 -0.77 8.94
C ARG A 98 8.27 -1.38 7.71
N LEU A 99 8.82 -1.04 6.55
CA LEU A 99 8.49 -1.71 5.31
C LEU A 99 9.01 -3.15 5.39
N GLU A 100 8.10 -4.11 5.43
CA GLU A 100 8.43 -5.53 5.30
C GLU A 100 8.15 -5.96 3.86
N GLN A 101 9.19 -6.40 3.14
CA GLN A 101 9.05 -6.87 1.77
C GLN A 101 9.10 -8.40 1.74
N PRO A 102 7.97 -9.10 1.51
CA PRO A 102 7.97 -10.54 1.30
C PRO A 102 8.75 -10.90 0.03
N ALA A 103 9.34 -12.09 0.02
CA ALA A 103 9.93 -12.65 -1.19
C ALA A 103 8.81 -12.93 -2.21
N THR A 104 9.04 -12.52 -3.46
CA THR A 104 8.09 -12.74 -4.55
C THR A 104 7.93 -14.23 -4.83
N LEU A 105 6.69 -14.71 -4.82
CA LEU A 105 6.35 -16.04 -5.31
C LEU A 105 6.13 -15.97 -6.83
N HIS A 106 7.00 -16.61 -7.60
CA HIS A 106 6.86 -16.68 -9.06
C HIS A 106 5.80 -17.69 -9.47
N GLU A 107 4.65 -17.21 -9.92
CA GLU A 107 3.56 -18.03 -10.43
C GLU A 107 2.91 -17.45 -11.69
N TYR A 108 2.22 -18.31 -12.43
CA TYR A 108 1.31 -17.91 -13.50
C TYR A 108 -0.10 -17.76 -12.95
N GLY A 109 -0.75 -16.64 -13.23
CA GLY A 109 -2.10 -16.35 -12.76
C GLY A 109 -2.88 -15.55 -13.78
N VAL A 110 -4.19 -15.85 -13.90
CA VAL A 110 -5.11 -15.13 -14.77
C VAL A 110 -6.37 -14.81 -13.99
N ARG A 111 -6.82 -13.56 -14.07
CA ARG A 111 -8.00 -13.04 -13.38
C ARG A 111 -8.96 -12.39 -14.36
N ARG A 112 -9.95 -13.16 -14.82
CA ARG A 112 -10.96 -12.65 -15.75
C ARG A 112 -12.12 -11.98 -15.01
N LEU A 113 -12.61 -10.88 -15.56
CA LEU A 113 -13.76 -10.13 -15.06
C LEU A 113 -15.06 -10.95 -15.20
N LYS A 114 -15.22 -11.67 -16.32
CA LYS A 114 -16.42 -12.48 -16.61
C LYS A 114 -16.64 -13.65 -15.64
N ASP A 115 -15.60 -14.08 -14.93
CA ASP A 115 -15.67 -15.18 -13.97
C ASP A 115 -16.34 -14.76 -12.63
N SER A 116 -16.99 -13.59 -12.59
CA SER A 116 -17.75 -13.05 -11.45
C SER A 116 -16.95 -12.97 -10.16
N ALA A 117 -15.69 -12.53 -10.27
CA ALA A 117 -14.86 -12.21 -9.11
C ALA A 117 -15.62 -11.25 -8.17
N PRO A 118 -15.73 -11.57 -6.86
CA PRO A 118 -16.51 -10.76 -5.95
C PRO A 118 -15.88 -9.37 -5.83
N TRP A 119 -16.72 -8.35 -5.97
CA TRP A 119 -16.38 -7.00 -5.55
C TRP A 119 -16.57 -6.91 -4.05
N VAL A 120 -15.55 -6.46 -3.34
CA VAL A 120 -15.62 -6.19 -1.90
C VAL A 120 -15.89 -4.70 -1.70
N ILE A 121 -16.92 -4.36 -0.92
CA ILE A 121 -17.15 -2.98 -0.50
C ILE A 121 -16.09 -2.64 0.55
N GLY A 122 -15.17 -1.74 0.21
CA GLY A 122 -14.15 -1.25 1.13
C GLY A 122 -14.54 0.07 1.78
N ARG A 123 -13.56 0.91 2.09
CA ARG A 123 -13.78 2.22 2.73
C ARG A 123 -14.45 3.20 1.75
N ALA A 124 -15.15 4.19 2.29
CA ALA A 124 -15.70 5.32 1.52
C ALA A 124 -16.60 4.93 0.32
N GLY A 125 -17.27 3.76 0.37
CA GLY A 125 -18.14 3.29 -0.72
C GLY A 125 -17.39 2.77 -1.96
N MET A 126 -16.07 2.64 -1.89
CA MET A 126 -15.26 2.11 -2.99
C MET A 126 -15.42 0.58 -3.10
N HIS A 127 -15.56 0.08 -4.32
CA HIS A 127 -15.62 -1.36 -4.58
C HIS A 127 -14.26 -1.83 -5.09
N TYR A 128 -13.71 -2.87 -4.47
CA TYR A 128 -12.39 -3.44 -4.79
C TYR A 128 -12.53 -4.83 -5.42
N ARG A 129 -11.75 -5.08 -6.47
CA ARG A 129 -11.56 -6.40 -7.05
C ARG A 129 -10.07 -6.70 -7.12
N ASP A 130 -9.65 -7.71 -6.36
CA ASP A 130 -8.28 -8.21 -6.38
C ASP A 130 -7.95 -8.87 -7.73
N LEU A 131 -6.87 -8.41 -8.36
CA LEU A 131 -6.37 -8.84 -9.66
C LEU A 131 -5.32 -9.95 -9.55
N ILE A 132 -4.73 -10.13 -8.37
CA ILE A 132 -3.73 -11.16 -8.07
C ILE A 132 -4.06 -11.77 -6.70
N PRO A 133 -5.02 -12.71 -6.60
CA PRO A 133 -5.48 -13.21 -5.30
C PRO A 133 -4.39 -13.84 -4.41
N SER A 134 -3.35 -14.42 -5.01
CA SER A 134 -2.18 -14.96 -4.28
C SER A 134 -1.24 -13.87 -3.76
N ARG A 135 -1.37 -12.64 -4.29
CA ARG A 135 -0.50 -11.49 -4.05
C ARG A 135 0.98 -11.77 -4.31
N LEU A 136 1.27 -12.79 -5.13
CA LEU A 136 2.60 -13.36 -5.34
C LEU A 136 3.36 -13.55 -4.02
N GLY A 137 2.72 -14.19 -3.04
CA GLY A 137 3.31 -14.40 -1.70
C GLY A 137 3.32 -13.16 -0.81
N GLY A 138 2.48 -12.16 -1.09
CA GLY A 138 2.39 -10.90 -0.37
C GLY A 138 3.29 -9.78 -0.90
N SER A 139 4.06 -10.05 -1.96
CA SER A 139 4.99 -9.08 -2.55
C SER A 139 4.30 -7.95 -3.32
N ILE A 140 3.08 -8.16 -3.82
CA ILE A 140 2.32 -7.15 -4.60
C ILE A 140 0.81 -7.29 -4.42
N ILE A 141 0.13 -6.15 -4.39
CA ILE A 141 -1.32 -6.07 -4.63
C ILE A 141 -1.58 -5.30 -5.92
N ALA A 142 -2.52 -5.79 -6.71
CA ALA A 142 -3.10 -5.05 -7.82
C ALA A 142 -4.62 -5.07 -7.67
N SER A 143 -5.22 -3.89 -7.57
CA SER A 143 -6.64 -3.70 -7.31
C SER A 143 -7.29 -3.00 -8.48
N HIS A 144 -8.40 -3.55 -8.98
CA HIS A 144 -9.33 -2.79 -9.79
C HIS A 144 -10.39 -2.21 -8.85
N ILE A 145 -10.41 -0.88 -8.74
CA ILE A 145 -11.28 -0.13 -7.82
C ILE A 145 -12.31 0.64 -8.64
N ARG A 146 -13.56 0.68 -8.20
CA ARG A 146 -14.59 1.53 -8.80
C ARG A 146 -15.42 2.28 -7.75
N ILE A 147 -15.90 3.47 -8.13
CA ILE A 147 -16.85 4.26 -7.34
C ILE A 147 -18.11 4.49 -8.18
N PRO A 148 -19.19 3.73 -7.96
CA PRO A 148 -20.39 3.80 -8.81
C PRO A 148 -21.03 5.19 -8.83
N ASP A 149 -21.24 5.78 -7.67
CA ASP A 149 -22.01 7.02 -7.53
C ASP A 149 -21.18 8.28 -7.84
N GLY A 150 -19.87 8.21 -7.64
CA GLY A 150 -18.97 9.38 -7.73
C GLY A 150 -19.25 10.43 -6.65
N GLY A 151 -18.85 11.68 -6.93
CA GLY A 151 -19.03 12.81 -6.02
C GLY A 151 -17.86 13.00 -5.04
N PRO A 152 -18.08 13.71 -3.91
CA PRO A 152 -17.07 13.92 -2.89
C PRO A 152 -16.65 12.60 -2.24
N VAL A 153 -15.34 12.39 -2.10
CA VAL A 153 -14.78 11.20 -1.45
C VAL A 153 -14.44 11.57 0.00
N PRO A 154 -14.98 10.87 1.03
CA PRO A 154 -14.71 11.14 2.43
C PRO A 154 -13.33 10.62 2.87
N ASP A 155 -12.29 11.11 2.20
CA ASP A 155 -10.89 10.76 2.47
C ASP A 155 -10.21 11.83 3.35
N MET A 156 -9.16 11.42 4.04
CA MET A 156 -8.32 12.27 4.89
C MET A 156 -6.92 12.38 4.31
N VAL A 157 -6.15 13.40 4.71
CA VAL A 157 -4.73 13.45 4.32
C VAL A 157 -4.01 12.26 4.94
N HIS A 158 -3.41 11.44 4.09
CA HIS A 158 -2.72 10.24 4.51
C HIS A 158 -1.52 9.92 3.62
N TYR A 159 -0.74 8.93 4.03
CA TYR A 159 0.37 8.40 3.27
C TYR A 159 0.56 6.91 3.55
N HIS A 160 1.31 6.23 2.69
CA HIS A 160 1.58 4.80 2.81
C HIS A 160 3.05 4.50 3.05
N THR A 161 3.33 3.56 3.95
CA THR A 161 4.66 2.96 4.12
C THR A 161 4.78 1.80 3.12
N VAL A 162 5.20 2.14 1.91
CA VAL A 162 5.29 1.22 0.74
C VAL A 162 6.64 1.39 0.06
N GLY A 163 7.07 0.37 -0.70
CA GLY A 163 8.19 0.46 -1.61
C GLY A 163 7.82 1.04 -2.97
N PHE A 164 6.56 0.88 -3.41
CA PHE A 164 6.04 1.44 -4.67
C PHE A 164 4.52 1.51 -4.63
N GLN A 165 3.94 2.57 -5.20
CA GLN A 165 2.50 2.68 -5.43
C GLN A 165 2.19 3.44 -6.72
N LEU A 166 1.25 2.90 -7.49
CA LEU A 166 0.72 3.47 -8.73
C LEU A 166 -0.78 3.66 -8.60
N ILE A 167 -1.27 4.79 -9.09
CA ILE A 167 -2.68 4.97 -9.45
C ILE A 167 -2.77 5.22 -10.95
N TYR A 168 -3.48 4.35 -11.67
CA TYR A 168 -3.82 4.51 -13.08
C TYR A 168 -5.32 4.72 -13.22
N CYS A 169 -5.74 5.83 -13.80
CA CYS A 169 -7.15 6.10 -14.05
C CYS A 169 -7.61 5.30 -15.28
N TYR A 170 -8.42 4.26 -15.10
CA TYR A 170 -8.85 3.39 -16.19
C TYR A 170 -10.06 3.99 -16.93
N LYS A 171 -11.10 4.42 -16.21
CA LYS A 171 -12.29 5.08 -16.79
C LYS A 171 -12.74 6.23 -15.93
N GLY A 172 -13.29 7.28 -16.55
CA GLY A 172 -13.79 8.45 -15.83
C GLY A 172 -12.67 9.43 -15.44
N TRP A 173 -12.84 10.10 -14.31
CA TRP A 173 -11.83 10.98 -13.72
C TRP A 173 -11.86 10.99 -12.19
N VAL A 174 -10.73 11.34 -11.58
CA VAL A 174 -10.58 11.55 -10.13
C VAL A 174 -9.78 12.82 -9.85
N ASP A 175 -10.23 13.61 -8.87
CA ASP A 175 -9.53 14.79 -8.38
C ASP A 175 -8.80 14.45 -7.08
N VAL A 176 -7.49 14.66 -7.07
CA VAL A 176 -6.60 14.27 -5.97
C VAL A 176 -5.69 15.45 -5.62
N LEU A 177 -5.38 15.57 -4.34
CA LEU A 177 -4.35 16.47 -3.83
C LEU A 177 -3.12 15.66 -3.46
N TYR A 178 -1.95 16.15 -3.86
CA TYR A 178 -0.64 15.59 -3.52
C TYR A 178 0.22 16.67 -2.89
N GLU A 179 1.01 16.28 -1.89
CA GLU A 179 2.06 17.10 -1.28
C GLU A 179 2.98 17.68 -2.37
N ASP A 180 3.18 19.00 -2.31
CA ASP A 180 4.09 19.76 -3.15
C ASP A 180 3.70 19.85 -4.65
N GLN A 181 2.48 19.42 -5.02
CA GLN A 181 2.04 19.38 -6.43
C GLN A 181 1.15 20.54 -6.86
N GLY A 182 1.05 21.60 -6.05
CA GLY A 182 0.39 22.85 -6.43
C GLY A 182 -0.67 23.34 -5.44
N THR A 183 -1.45 24.31 -5.89
CA THR A 183 -2.48 25.00 -5.09
C THR A 183 -3.91 24.54 -5.40
N GLU A 184 -4.08 23.69 -6.40
CA GLU A 184 -5.38 23.20 -6.88
C GLU A 184 -5.41 21.67 -6.89
N MET A 185 -6.60 21.10 -6.98
CA MET A 185 -6.73 19.65 -7.18
C MET A 185 -6.18 19.24 -8.55
N MET A 186 -5.43 18.14 -8.56
CA MET A 186 -4.98 17.50 -9.78
C MET A 186 -6.06 16.55 -10.27
N ARG A 187 -6.53 16.74 -11.51
CA ARG A 187 -7.44 15.79 -12.16
C ARG A 187 -6.64 14.74 -12.92
N LEU A 188 -6.88 13.48 -12.60
CA LEU A 188 -6.46 12.34 -13.42
C LEU A 188 -7.66 11.88 -14.24
N SER A 189 -7.50 11.84 -15.57
CA SER A 189 -8.51 11.35 -16.51
C SER A 189 -8.17 9.96 -17.03
N ALA A 190 -9.12 9.28 -17.67
CA ALA A 190 -8.90 7.96 -18.25
C ALA A 190 -7.62 7.89 -19.12
N GLY A 191 -6.68 7.04 -18.70
CA GLY A 191 -5.38 6.83 -19.32
C GLY A 191 -4.21 7.57 -18.67
N ASP A 192 -4.48 8.49 -17.74
CA ASP A 192 -3.48 9.17 -16.92
C ASP A 192 -3.05 8.27 -15.75
N CYS A 193 -1.84 8.47 -15.27
CA CYS A 193 -1.39 7.82 -14.04
C CYS A 193 -0.40 8.66 -13.24
N VAL A 194 -0.31 8.33 -11.96
CA VAL A 194 0.66 8.91 -11.05
C VAL A 194 1.38 7.85 -10.24
N ILE A 195 2.64 8.13 -9.92
CA ILE A 195 3.32 7.44 -8.82
C ILE A 195 3.03 8.20 -7.54
N GLN A 196 2.63 7.44 -6.52
CA GLN A 196 2.58 7.91 -5.14
C GLN A 196 3.86 7.40 -4.48
N PRO A 197 4.98 8.16 -4.56
CA PRO A 197 6.23 7.69 -3.99
C PRO A 197 6.08 7.52 -2.47
N PRO A 198 6.94 6.71 -1.83
CA PRO A 198 6.77 6.33 -0.42
C PRO A 198 6.50 7.52 0.49
N GLU A 199 5.48 7.42 1.34
CA GLU A 199 5.14 8.45 2.33
C GLU A 199 4.76 9.85 1.79
N ILE A 200 4.47 10.01 0.49
CA ILE A 200 3.88 11.25 -0.03
C ILE A 200 2.48 11.46 0.56
N ARG A 201 2.22 12.65 1.14
CA ARG A 201 0.88 12.96 1.62
C ARG A 201 -0.05 13.19 0.44
N HIS A 202 -1.25 12.62 0.52
CA HIS A 202 -2.26 12.80 -0.50
C HIS A 202 -3.67 12.65 0.06
N ARG A 203 -4.65 13.05 -0.76
CA ARG A 203 -6.07 12.96 -0.45
C ARG A 203 -6.90 12.92 -1.72
N VAL A 204 -7.73 11.90 -1.86
CA VAL A 204 -8.75 11.83 -2.92
C VAL A 204 -9.91 12.75 -2.55
N CYS A 205 -10.27 13.67 -3.44
CA CYS A 205 -11.26 14.72 -3.14
C CYS A 205 -12.61 14.45 -3.81
N HIS A 206 -12.60 14.18 -5.11
CA HIS A 206 -13.81 13.93 -5.88
C HIS A 206 -13.56 12.86 -6.94
N ALA A 207 -14.62 12.18 -7.36
CA ALA A 207 -14.56 11.27 -8.49
C ALA A 207 -15.80 11.38 -9.38
N SER A 208 -15.63 11.03 -10.66
CA SER A 208 -16.76 10.86 -11.57
C SER A 208 -17.61 9.65 -11.19
N PRO A 209 -18.92 9.65 -11.48
CA PRO A 209 -19.72 8.43 -11.42
C PRO A 209 -19.11 7.32 -12.28
N ASN A 210 -19.10 6.09 -11.77
CA ASN A 210 -18.49 4.91 -12.37
C ASN A 210 -17.01 5.09 -12.77
N ILE A 211 -16.25 5.91 -12.03
CA ILE A 211 -14.78 5.89 -12.12
C ILE A 211 -14.28 4.46 -11.91
N GLU A 212 -13.28 4.06 -12.69
CA GLU A 212 -12.51 2.84 -12.50
C GLU A 212 -11.02 3.21 -12.43
N VAL A 213 -10.31 2.73 -11.41
CA VAL A 213 -8.86 2.92 -11.26
C VAL A 213 -8.16 1.59 -11.04
N ILE A 214 -6.94 1.47 -11.55
CA ILE A 214 -6.03 0.38 -11.22
C ILE A 214 -5.02 0.92 -10.22
N GLU A 215 -5.01 0.32 -9.04
CA GLU A 215 -4.01 0.60 -8.01
C GLU A 215 -3.03 -0.58 -7.94
N ILE A 216 -1.74 -0.29 -7.93
CA ILE A 216 -0.69 -1.28 -7.66
C ILE A 216 0.09 -0.82 -6.44
N GLY A 217 0.28 -1.71 -5.47
CA GLY A 217 1.06 -1.46 -4.25
C GLY A 217 2.05 -2.57 -3.97
N VAL A 218 3.24 -2.21 -3.52
CA VAL A 218 4.32 -3.14 -3.16
C VAL A 218 4.91 -2.71 -1.82
N PRO A 219 4.84 -3.55 -0.77
CA PRO A 219 4.23 -4.88 -0.70
C PRO A 219 2.68 -4.84 -0.74
N ALA A 220 2.07 -6.02 -0.80
CA ALA A 220 0.61 -6.16 -0.86
C ALA A 220 -0.11 -5.64 0.39
N GLU A 221 0.50 -5.82 1.57
CA GLU A 221 0.02 -5.30 2.84
C GLU A 221 0.97 -4.21 3.32
N HIS A 222 0.43 -3.03 3.55
CA HIS A 222 1.21 -1.88 3.93
C HIS A 222 0.41 -0.96 4.86
N ILE A 223 1.14 -0.20 5.67
CA ILE A 223 0.55 0.71 6.64
C ILE A 223 0.08 1.98 5.93
N THR A 224 -1.15 2.38 6.22
CA THR A 224 -1.69 3.70 5.86
C THR A 224 -1.71 4.55 7.12
N THR A 225 -1.02 5.70 7.10
CA THR A 225 -0.97 6.62 8.23
C THR A 225 -1.77 7.87 7.91
N ILE A 226 -2.70 8.23 8.80
CA ILE A 226 -3.45 9.49 8.71
C ILE A 226 -2.59 10.62 9.27
N ASP A 227 -2.41 11.69 8.50
CA ASP A 227 -1.66 12.86 8.92
C ASP A 227 -2.63 13.97 9.33
N HIS A 228 -2.82 14.11 10.64
CA HIS A 228 -3.70 15.14 11.22
C HIS A 228 -3.10 16.55 11.21
N ASN A 229 -1.80 16.68 10.95
CA ASN A 229 -1.09 17.96 11.00
C ASN A 229 -0.94 18.58 9.61
N MET A 230 -0.83 17.75 8.57
CA MET A 230 -0.72 18.21 7.19
C MET A 230 -2.03 18.76 6.65
N THR A 231 -1.97 19.91 5.98
CA THR A 231 -3.08 20.48 5.21
C THR A 231 -2.69 20.51 3.73
N LEU A 232 -3.56 19.96 2.87
CA LEU A 232 -3.42 20.03 1.41
C LEU A 232 -4.55 20.88 0.81
N PRO A 233 -4.30 21.58 -0.32
CA PRO A 233 -3.01 21.74 -0.99
C PRO A 233 -2.01 22.55 -0.14
N ASN A 234 -0.71 22.26 -0.28
CA ASN A 234 0.37 22.97 0.41
C ASN A 234 1.28 23.78 -0.54
N GLY A 235 0.88 23.96 -1.81
CA GLY A 235 1.63 24.70 -2.81
C GLY A 235 2.60 23.82 -3.61
N PHE A 236 3.54 24.47 -4.30
CA PHE A 236 4.59 23.78 -5.05
C PHE A 236 5.85 23.64 -4.20
N GLY A 237 6.38 22.42 -4.11
CA GLY A 237 7.71 22.15 -3.57
C GLY A 237 8.77 22.09 -4.67
N ASP A 238 9.92 21.49 -4.36
CA ASP A 238 10.96 21.17 -5.34
C ASP A 238 10.49 20.01 -6.25
N PRO A 239 10.35 20.21 -7.58
CA PRO A 239 9.99 19.12 -8.51
C PRO A 239 11.01 17.97 -8.55
N ALA A 240 12.24 18.21 -8.07
CA ALA A 240 13.28 17.20 -7.94
C ALA A 240 13.25 16.48 -6.58
N ARG A 241 12.36 16.85 -5.64
CA ARG A 241 12.21 16.19 -4.34
C ARG A 241 12.03 14.69 -4.52
N GLU A 242 12.79 13.94 -3.74
CA GLU A 242 12.71 12.49 -3.69
C GLU A 242 12.14 12.04 -2.35
N TRP A 243 11.21 11.10 -2.40
CA TRP A 243 10.75 10.34 -1.25
C TRP A 243 11.36 8.95 -1.34
N GLN A 244 12.29 8.66 -0.42
CA GLN A 244 13.00 7.38 -0.37
C GLN A 244 13.57 6.95 -1.73
N GLY A 245 14.15 7.90 -2.47
CA GLY A 245 14.80 7.66 -3.77
C GLY A 245 13.89 7.74 -4.99
N GLN A 246 12.59 8.01 -4.82
CA GLN A 246 11.61 8.11 -5.90
C GLN A 246 11.02 9.51 -5.99
N ARG A 247 10.77 10.01 -7.20
CA ARG A 247 10.07 11.27 -7.43
C ARG A 247 8.60 11.04 -7.71
N PHE A 248 7.79 12.05 -7.44
CA PHE A 248 6.44 12.09 -7.98
C PHE A 248 6.48 12.15 -9.51
N VAL A 249 5.66 11.33 -10.16
CA VAL A 249 5.53 11.29 -11.62
C VAL A 249 4.06 11.41 -11.95
N HIS A 250 3.71 12.30 -12.86
CA HIS A 250 2.38 12.43 -13.43
C HIS A 250 2.44 12.25 -14.94
N HIS A 251 1.95 11.11 -15.40
CA HIS A 251 1.79 10.82 -16.81
C HIS A 251 0.42 11.26 -17.29
N VAL A 252 0.39 12.08 -18.35
CA VAL A 252 -0.83 12.53 -19.01
C VAL A 252 -0.93 11.87 -20.36
N LYS A 253 -2.02 11.12 -20.61
CA LYS A 253 -2.20 10.31 -21.82
C LYS A 253 -2.03 11.10 -23.11
N ASP A 254 -2.61 12.28 -23.16
CA ASP A 254 -2.63 13.11 -24.37
C ASP A 254 -1.26 13.69 -24.74
N LYS A 255 -0.29 13.63 -23.82
CA LYS A 255 1.10 14.07 -24.04
C LYS A 255 2.04 12.89 -24.31
N ALA A 256 1.51 11.67 -24.36
CA ALA A 256 2.30 10.47 -24.48
C ALA A 256 2.91 10.32 -25.87
N VAL A 257 4.15 9.82 -25.92
CA VAL A 257 4.84 9.47 -27.15
C VAL A 257 4.84 7.95 -27.28
N TRP A 258 4.40 7.45 -28.43
CA TRP A 258 4.47 6.04 -28.77
C TRP A 258 5.83 5.70 -29.36
N GLN A 259 6.39 4.57 -28.92
CA GLN A 259 7.70 4.07 -29.31
C GLN A 259 7.65 2.56 -29.57
N PRO A 260 8.66 1.98 -30.24
CA PRO A 260 8.75 0.53 -30.39
C PRO A 260 8.69 -0.18 -29.04
N PHE A 261 7.94 -1.29 -28.98
CA PHE A 261 7.88 -2.14 -27.79
C PHE A 261 8.82 -3.35 -27.95
N ARG A 262 9.23 -3.93 -26.82
CA ARG A 262 10.14 -5.08 -26.82
C ARG A 262 9.51 -6.37 -27.37
N VAL A 263 8.18 -6.47 -27.37
CA VAL A 263 7.44 -7.58 -28.00
C VAL A 263 7.10 -7.16 -29.44
N PRO A 264 7.59 -7.87 -30.48
CA PRO A 264 7.25 -7.55 -31.86
C PRO A 264 5.74 -7.58 -32.11
N GLY A 265 5.25 -6.66 -32.93
CA GLY A 265 3.81 -6.47 -33.19
C GLY A 265 3.11 -5.53 -32.22
N PHE A 266 3.86 -4.88 -31.31
CA PHE A 266 3.35 -3.87 -30.39
C PHE A 266 4.19 -2.59 -30.45
N VAL A 267 3.52 -1.48 -30.19
CA VAL A 267 4.14 -0.21 -29.79
C VAL A 267 3.75 0.08 -28.35
N ALA A 268 4.51 0.88 -27.64
CA ALA A 268 4.16 1.27 -26.28
C ALA A 268 4.33 2.76 -26.06
N ARG A 269 3.54 3.31 -25.14
CA ARG A 269 3.80 4.61 -24.56
C ARG A 269 4.44 4.46 -23.19
N ASP A 270 5.53 5.19 -22.98
CA ASP A 270 6.23 5.25 -21.71
C ASP A 270 5.58 6.25 -20.76
N THR A 271 5.53 5.90 -19.49
CA THR A 271 4.94 6.77 -18.46
C THR A 271 5.97 7.68 -17.78
N GLY A 272 7.27 7.45 -18.00
CA GLY A 272 8.38 8.09 -17.29
C GLY A 272 8.66 7.49 -15.91
N ILE A 273 7.88 6.49 -15.48
CA ILE A 273 7.92 5.94 -14.12
C ILE A 273 9.24 5.22 -13.83
N ALA A 274 9.82 4.50 -14.81
CA ALA A 274 11.14 3.89 -14.64
C ALA A 274 12.21 4.93 -14.27
N ALA A 275 12.19 6.09 -14.91
CA ALA A 275 13.12 7.18 -14.62
C ALA A 275 12.79 7.89 -13.29
N GLY A 276 11.51 8.10 -12.98
CA GLY A 276 11.07 8.73 -11.73
C GLY A 276 11.36 7.90 -10.48
N THR A 277 11.32 6.58 -10.62
CA THR A 277 11.55 5.63 -9.52
C THR A 277 12.97 5.05 -9.51
N LYS A 278 13.87 5.53 -10.38
CA LYS A 278 15.25 5.03 -10.53
C LYS A 278 15.34 3.52 -10.72
N GLY A 279 14.38 2.97 -11.46
CA GLY A 279 14.36 1.56 -11.84
C GLY A 279 13.61 0.62 -10.88
N VAL A 280 12.96 1.13 -9.83
CA VAL A 280 12.12 0.30 -8.94
C VAL A 280 10.99 -0.38 -9.72
N ALA A 281 10.31 0.37 -10.60
CA ALA A 281 9.24 -0.17 -11.43
C ALA A 281 9.19 0.50 -12.81
N ASN A 282 8.74 -0.23 -13.82
CA ASN A 282 8.35 0.33 -15.11
C ASN A 282 6.86 0.14 -15.33
N ILE A 283 6.19 1.20 -15.79
CA ILE A 283 4.79 1.16 -16.17
C ILE A 283 4.69 1.62 -17.61
N GLN A 284 4.12 0.80 -18.48
CA GLN A 284 3.93 1.12 -19.88
C GLN A 284 2.53 0.73 -20.32
N VAL A 285 2.01 1.40 -21.35
CA VAL A 285 0.82 0.92 -22.06
C VAL A 285 1.25 0.44 -23.43
N ALA A 286 1.12 -0.86 -23.66
CA ALA A 286 1.39 -1.49 -24.95
C ALA A 286 0.11 -1.54 -25.77
N ARG A 287 0.20 -1.19 -27.06
CA ARG A 287 -0.89 -1.27 -28.03
C ARG A 287 -0.48 -2.17 -29.17
N PHE A 288 -1.38 -3.05 -29.57
CA PHE A 288 -1.14 -3.91 -30.73
C PHE A 288 -1.02 -3.06 -32.00
N ASP A 289 -0.01 -3.37 -32.82
CA ASP A 289 0.31 -2.64 -34.05
C ASP A 289 0.32 -3.57 -35.28
N GLY A 290 -0.20 -4.79 -35.13
CA GLY A 290 -0.37 -5.77 -36.20
C GLY A 290 0.67 -6.89 -36.23
N GLY A 291 0.53 -7.77 -37.22
CA GLY A 291 1.38 -8.96 -37.39
C GLY A 291 0.97 -10.12 -36.47
N THR A 292 1.91 -11.06 -36.27
CA THR A 292 1.73 -12.22 -35.39
C THR A 292 2.78 -12.13 -34.28
N PRO A 293 2.43 -11.60 -33.10
CA PRO A 293 3.39 -11.48 -32.00
C PRO A 293 4.01 -12.85 -31.69
N PRO A 294 5.34 -12.96 -31.58
CA PRO A 294 5.98 -14.22 -31.27
C PRO A 294 5.78 -14.58 -29.79
N ALA A 295 6.12 -15.81 -29.42
CA ALA A 295 6.26 -16.14 -28.00
C ALA A 295 7.49 -15.42 -27.42
N THR A 296 7.39 -14.98 -26.18
CA THR A 296 8.47 -14.34 -25.45
C THR A 296 8.55 -14.87 -24.02
N LEU A 297 9.72 -14.78 -23.40
CA LEU A 297 9.89 -14.94 -21.96
C LEU A 297 10.67 -13.75 -21.41
N HIS A 298 10.55 -13.49 -20.11
CA HIS A 298 11.29 -12.43 -19.41
C HIS A 298 12.03 -12.97 -18.19
N ASP A 299 12.91 -12.16 -17.63
CA ASP A 299 13.63 -12.43 -16.37
C ASP A 299 13.23 -11.48 -15.22
N THR A 300 12.21 -10.62 -15.41
CA THR A 300 11.73 -9.73 -14.33
C THR A 300 11.07 -10.51 -13.19
N ASP A 301 11.19 -9.98 -11.97
CA ASP A 301 10.70 -10.60 -10.73
C ASP A 301 9.16 -10.58 -10.66
N ILE A 302 8.56 -9.45 -11.02
CA ILE A 302 7.12 -9.26 -11.14
C ILE A 302 6.80 -8.74 -12.54
N HIS A 303 5.94 -9.47 -13.26
CA HIS A 303 5.33 -9.03 -14.50
C HIS A 303 3.81 -9.12 -14.37
N PHE A 304 3.15 -7.97 -14.21
CA PHE A 304 1.70 -7.85 -14.12
C PHE A 304 1.17 -7.12 -15.35
N THR A 305 0.09 -7.65 -15.93
CA THR A 305 -0.59 -7.02 -17.07
C THR A 305 -2.09 -6.96 -16.86
N PHE A 306 -2.69 -5.83 -17.23
CA PHE A 306 -4.13 -5.60 -17.24
C PHE A 306 -4.58 -5.22 -18.65
N VAL A 307 -5.65 -5.86 -19.15
CA VAL A 307 -6.23 -5.56 -20.45
C VAL A 307 -7.09 -4.30 -20.32
N LEU A 308 -6.67 -3.21 -20.94
CA LEU A 308 -7.38 -1.93 -20.93
C LEU A 308 -8.50 -1.91 -21.98
N GLU A 309 -8.23 -2.39 -23.18
CA GLU A 309 -9.15 -2.35 -24.32
C GLU A 309 -8.94 -3.58 -25.20
N GLY A 310 -9.96 -3.97 -25.97
CA GLY A 310 -9.86 -5.07 -26.93
C GLY A 310 -9.80 -6.46 -26.29
N SER A 311 -9.22 -7.41 -27.03
CA SER A 311 -9.13 -8.83 -26.66
C SER A 311 -7.89 -9.52 -27.22
N MET A 312 -7.46 -10.61 -26.57
CA MET A 312 -6.41 -11.50 -27.05
C MET A 312 -6.55 -12.91 -26.49
N THR A 313 -5.87 -13.87 -27.11
CA THR A 313 -5.61 -15.20 -26.54
C THR A 313 -4.24 -15.20 -25.88
N LEU A 314 -4.17 -15.38 -24.57
CA LEU A 314 -2.92 -15.64 -23.85
C LEU A 314 -2.59 -17.12 -23.92
N ARG A 315 -1.50 -17.46 -24.64
CA ARG A 315 -0.93 -18.81 -24.67
C ARG A 315 0.30 -18.83 -23.80
N ALA A 316 0.31 -19.65 -22.76
CA ALA A 316 1.46 -19.79 -21.86
C ALA A 316 1.93 -21.25 -21.83
N LYS A 317 3.24 -21.47 -21.84
CA LYS A 317 3.83 -22.80 -21.92
C LYS A 317 3.33 -23.70 -20.79
N GLY A 318 2.74 -24.84 -21.16
CA GLY A 318 2.20 -25.83 -20.21
C GLY A 318 0.87 -25.42 -19.56
N GLN A 319 0.23 -24.34 -20.01
CA GLN A 319 -1.07 -23.88 -19.53
C GLN A 319 -2.10 -23.95 -20.65
N PRO A 320 -3.40 -24.14 -20.33
CA PRO A 320 -4.46 -23.96 -21.31
C PRO A 320 -4.55 -22.51 -21.77
N ASP A 321 -4.79 -22.32 -23.07
CA ASP A 321 -5.05 -21.00 -23.66
C ASP A 321 -6.19 -20.27 -22.93
N LYS A 322 -6.03 -18.95 -22.78
CA LYS A 322 -7.00 -18.09 -22.11
C LYS A 322 -7.38 -16.91 -22.99
N ASP A 323 -8.66 -16.86 -23.37
CA ASP A 323 -9.21 -15.66 -23.99
C ASP A 323 -9.41 -14.58 -22.94
N LEU A 324 -8.79 -13.43 -23.18
CA LEU A 324 -8.78 -12.24 -22.34
C LEU A 324 -9.43 -11.07 -23.06
N SER A 325 -10.08 -10.21 -22.29
CA SER A 325 -10.77 -9.01 -22.74
C SER A 325 -10.59 -7.87 -21.74
N ALA A 326 -10.99 -6.65 -22.13
CA ALA A 326 -10.94 -5.47 -21.25
C ALA A 326 -11.44 -5.74 -19.82
N GLY A 327 -10.63 -5.39 -18.82
CA GLY A 327 -10.89 -5.70 -17.41
C GLY A 327 -10.26 -6.99 -16.90
N ASP A 328 -9.70 -7.84 -17.77
CA ASP A 328 -8.96 -9.04 -17.36
C ASP A 328 -7.52 -8.66 -16.97
N ALA A 329 -6.91 -9.47 -16.11
CA ALA A 329 -5.52 -9.30 -15.68
C ALA A 329 -4.78 -10.63 -15.64
N PHE A 330 -3.45 -10.59 -15.70
CA PHE A 330 -2.62 -11.78 -15.57
C PHE A 330 -1.21 -11.43 -15.07
N VAL A 331 -0.53 -12.47 -14.57
CA VAL A 331 0.87 -12.46 -14.17
C VAL A 331 1.60 -13.62 -14.84
N ILE A 332 2.82 -13.36 -15.31
CA ILE A 332 3.69 -14.36 -15.93
C ILE A 332 4.97 -14.45 -15.09
N PRO A 333 5.39 -15.63 -14.64
CA PRO A 333 6.61 -15.78 -13.88
C PRO A 333 7.84 -15.72 -14.80
N PRO A 334 9.01 -15.30 -14.28
CA PRO A 334 10.25 -15.32 -15.05
C PRO A 334 10.54 -16.70 -15.65
N GLY A 335 11.05 -16.70 -16.88
CA GLY A 335 11.41 -17.92 -17.62
C GLY A 335 10.24 -18.69 -18.25
N MET A 336 8.98 -18.28 -18.04
CA MET A 336 7.83 -18.87 -18.73
C MET A 336 7.63 -18.25 -20.10
N ALA A 337 7.62 -19.08 -21.15
CA ALA A 337 7.27 -18.62 -22.50
C ALA A 337 5.76 -18.35 -22.60
N ALA A 338 5.41 -17.18 -23.12
CA ALA A 338 4.03 -16.77 -23.38
C ALA A 338 3.91 -16.00 -24.70
N GLN A 339 2.76 -16.13 -25.35
CA GLN A 339 2.43 -15.47 -26.61
C GLN A 339 1.09 -14.74 -26.46
N TYR A 340 1.03 -13.50 -26.97
CA TYR A 340 -0.21 -12.77 -27.17
C TYR A 340 -0.70 -13.07 -28.59
N ALA A 341 -1.67 -13.96 -28.71
CA ALA A 341 -2.24 -14.41 -29.98
C ALA A 341 -3.62 -13.78 -30.21
N ASP A 342 -4.12 -13.88 -31.44
CA ASP A 342 -5.50 -13.49 -31.81
C ASP A 342 -5.90 -12.08 -31.31
N CYS A 343 -4.94 -11.14 -31.36
CA CYS A 343 -5.12 -9.79 -30.85
C CYS A 343 -6.10 -8.99 -31.69
N SER A 344 -7.07 -8.33 -31.04
CA SER A 344 -7.92 -7.36 -31.72
C SER A 344 -7.13 -6.09 -32.06
N ALA A 345 -7.59 -5.35 -33.08
CA ALA A 345 -6.90 -4.16 -33.58
C ALA A 345 -6.82 -3.01 -32.56
N ASP A 346 -7.70 -3.00 -31.57
CA ASP A 346 -7.81 -2.02 -30.49
C ASP A 346 -7.17 -2.46 -29.17
N LEU A 347 -6.49 -3.61 -29.15
CA LEU A 347 -5.88 -4.15 -27.92
C LEU A 347 -4.88 -3.16 -27.29
N GLU A 348 -5.18 -2.72 -26.07
CA GLU A 348 -4.27 -1.98 -25.20
C GLU A 348 -4.07 -2.72 -23.87
N LEU A 349 -2.83 -2.80 -23.42
CA LEU A 349 -2.41 -3.51 -22.21
C LEU A 349 -1.66 -2.55 -21.29
N LEU A 350 -2.10 -2.39 -20.04
CA LEU A 350 -1.31 -1.77 -18.98
C LEU A 350 -0.34 -2.82 -18.44
N GLU A 351 0.95 -2.57 -18.56
CA GLU A 351 2.00 -3.44 -18.04
C GLU A 351 2.73 -2.77 -16.89
N ALA A 352 2.92 -3.53 -15.80
CA ALA A 352 3.74 -3.16 -14.67
C ALA A 352 4.83 -4.22 -14.43
N THR A 353 6.09 -3.77 -14.39
CA THR A 353 7.22 -4.64 -14.08
C THR A 353 8.04 -4.11 -12.91
N LEU A 354 8.44 -5.02 -12.03
CA LEU A 354 9.35 -4.73 -10.93
C LEU A 354 10.44 -5.81 -10.90
N PRO A 355 11.73 -5.47 -11.07
CA PRO A 355 12.26 -4.12 -11.34
C PRO A 355 11.88 -3.59 -12.74
N ALA A 356 12.20 -2.32 -13.00
CA ALA A 356 11.95 -1.66 -14.28
C ALA A 356 12.78 -2.25 -15.44
N GLY A 357 14.04 -2.60 -15.15
CA GLY A 357 14.99 -3.12 -16.13
C GLY A 357 15.00 -4.64 -16.13
N PHE A 358 14.74 -5.24 -17.29
CA PHE A 358 14.71 -6.68 -17.48
C PHE A 358 14.91 -7.05 -18.96
N THR A 359 15.22 -8.31 -19.21
CA THR A 359 15.41 -8.86 -20.56
C THR A 359 14.12 -9.51 -21.03
N THR A 360 13.76 -9.30 -22.29
CA THR A 360 12.74 -10.10 -22.99
C THR A 360 13.40 -10.86 -24.13
N THR A 361 13.18 -12.17 -24.19
CA THR A 361 13.75 -13.05 -25.21
C THR A 361 12.64 -13.60 -26.09
N VAL A 362 12.75 -13.42 -27.40
CA VAL A 362 11.87 -14.06 -28.38
C VAL A 362 12.17 -15.56 -28.42
N THR A 363 11.13 -16.38 -28.38
CA THR A 363 11.24 -17.83 -28.27
C THR A 363 10.07 -18.54 -28.95
N THR A 364 9.94 -19.84 -28.71
CA THR A 364 8.79 -20.68 -29.10
C THR A 364 8.03 -21.15 -27.86
N LEU A 365 6.72 -21.37 -27.97
CA LEU A 365 5.88 -21.90 -26.87
C LEU A 365 6.30 -23.31 -26.42
#